data_AF-A0A420J8Q1-F1
#
_entry.id   AF-A0A420J8Q1-F1
#
_cell.length_a   1.000
_cell.length_b   1.000
_cell.length_c   1.000
_cell.angle_alpha   90.00
_cell.angle_beta   90.00
_cell.angle_gamma   90.00
#
_symmetry.space_group_name_H-M   'P 1'
#
loop_
_entity.id
_entity.type
_entity.pdbx_description
1 polymer ?
#
loop_
_entity_poly.entity_id
_entity_poly.type
_entity_poly.pdbx_seq_one_letter_code
_entity_poly.pdbx_strand_id
1 'polypeptide(L)'
;MEASHDNIIASGLIKYFNSDQTDVPQINISNWQSLSDKYLDKVSDWVQGNTKAANMIMFNCALGSQSVIANYNSAADMWNALEQTYEGTGIVVQHQQLINFVSMKYDDYDDLSSFIIAFKNTIQRLSQVMDNDDKIPPYWPAMLFVNALHDKFPIWADRQRNRQRDKITINRPSLENLIADIHDEARRTNTILRSDTAKALLINGEDKYRNSAKRCDTCNSRHHVTKDCLHNNPEKRKAWEDKTGKK
;
A
#
# COMPACT_ATOMS: atom_id res chain seq x y z
N MET A 1 -55.83 -11.03 15.32
CA MET A 1 -54.82 -11.66 14.44
C MET A 1 -53.83 -10.54 14.09
N GLU A 2 -52.71 -10.29 14.78
CA GLU A 2 -51.64 -11.20 15.27
C GLU A 2 -51.31 -12.27 14.22
N ALA A 3 -50.10 -12.48 13.71
CA ALA A 3 -48.74 -11.93 13.85
C ALA A 3 -48.05 -12.18 12.47
N SER A 4 -46.92 -11.59 12.06
CA SER A 4 -45.56 -11.99 12.48
C SER A 4 -44.52 -11.15 11.75
N HIS A 5 -43.55 -10.64 12.51
CA HIS A 5 -42.22 -10.25 12.04
C HIS A 5 -41.46 -11.48 11.47
N ASP A 6 -40.51 -11.22 10.56
CA ASP A 6 -39.13 -11.78 10.48
C ASP A 6 -38.52 -11.34 9.13
N ASN A 7 -37.64 -10.33 9.08
CA ASN A 7 -36.17 -10.43 9.13
C ASN A 7 -35.54 -11.50 8.21
N ILE A 8 -34.63 -11.08 7.31
CA ILE A 8 -33.22 -11.52 7.18
C ILE A 8 -32.56 -10.80 5.95
N ILE A 9 -31.98 -9.64 6.24
CA ILE A 9 -30.58 -9.20 6.01
C ILE A 9 -29.80 -9.68 4.76
N ALA A 10 -29.15 -8.69 4.11
CA ALA A 10 -27.79 -8.69 3.53
C ALA A 10 -27.51 -9.25 2.13
N SER A 11 -26.79 -8.46 1.32
CA SER A 11 -25.36 -8.72 1.00
C SER A 11 -24.78 -7.66 0.05
N GLY A 12 -23.73 -6.93 0.48
CA GLY A 12 -22.88 -6.19 -0.46
C GLY A 12 -21.98 -5.07 0.09
N LEU A 13 -22.35 -4.41 1.19
CA LEU A 13 -21.47 -3.49 1.94
C LEU A 13 -20.97 -4.09 3.28
N ILE A 14 -21.27 -5.36 3.56
CA ILE A 14 -21.27 -5.91 4.93
C ILE A 14 -19.88 -6.27 5.49
N LYS A 15 -18.85 -6.36 4.66
CA LYS A 15 -17.51 -6.74 5.14
C LYS A 15 -16.60 -5.58 5.57
N TYR A 16 -17.00 -4.34 5.32
CA TYR A 16 -16.34 -3.15 5.89
C TYR A 16 -17.25 -2.35 6.85
N PHE A 17 -18.48 -2.82 7.10
CA PHE A 17 -19.35 -2.38 8.21
C PHE A 17 -19.33 -3.33 9.43
N ASN A 18 -18.44 -4.33 9.47
CA ASN A 18 -18.25 -5.21 10.64
C ASN A 18 -17.19 -4.71 11.64
N SER A 19 -16.88 -3.41 11.62
CA SER A 19 -16.75 -2.70 12.89
C SER A 19 -17.89 -1.71 12.91
N ASP A 20 -18.95 -2.02 13.65
CA ASP A 20 -19.78 -0.99 14.24
C ASP A 20 -20.26 0.10 13.26
N GLN A 21 -21.40 -0.13 12.61
CA GLN A 21 -22.33 0.96 12.30
C GLN A 21 -22.88 1.51 13.65
N THR A 22 -22.01 2.01 14.55
CA THR A 22 -22.36 2.43 15.91
C THR A 22 -22.90 3.85 15.99
N ASP A 23 -22.88 4.61 14.90
CA ASP A 23 -23.20 6.03 14.95
C ASP A 23 -24.35 6.46 14.04
N VAL A 24 -25.18 5.54 13.53
CA VAL A 24 -26.55 5.91 13.10
C VAL A 24 -27.46 5.68 14.30
N PRO A 25 -27.85 6.72 15.03
CA PRO A 25 -28.73 6.52 16.16
C PRO A 25 -30.12 6.10 15.67
N GLN A 26 -30.50 4.90 16.08
CA GLN A 26 -31.82 4.33 15.86
C GLN A 26 -32.83 5.07 16.75
N ILE A 27 -33.42 6.15 16.23
CA ILE A 27 -34.46 6.89 16.95
C ILE A 27 -35.73 6.04 16.95
N ASN A 28 -36.03 5.40 18.07
CA ASN A 28 -37.37 4.89 18.29
C ASN A 28 -38.30 6.07 18.65
N ILE A 29 -39.04 6.55 17.65
CA ILE A 29 -39.95 7.70 17.73
C ILE A 29 -41.07 7.46 18.76
N SER A 30 -41.31 6.22 19.18
CA SER A 30 -42.28 5.90 20.23
C SER A 30 -41.77 6.14 21.66
N ASN A 31 -40.44 6.25 21.84
CA ASN A 31 -39.80 6.33 23.17
C ASN A 31 -38.80 7.50 23.27
N TRP A 32 -38.90 8.52 22.40
CA TRP A 32 -37.95 9.63 22.36
C TRP A 32 -37.80 10.40 23.68
N GLN A 33 -38.85 10.40 24.51
CA GLN A 33 -38.87 10.99 25.86
C GLN A 33 -38.03 10.21 26.89
N SER A 34 -37.61 8.99 26.57
CA SER A 34 -36.78 8.12 27.43
C SER A 34 -35.30 8.07 27.00
N LEU A 35 -34.92 8.81 25.95
CA LEU A 35 -33.54 8.85 25.47
C LEU A 35 -32.70 9.79 26.35
N SER A 36 -31.52 9.35 26.75
CA SER A 36 -30.57 10.21 27.48
C SER A 36 -30.08 11.36 26.61
N ASP A 37 -29.85 12.53 27.19
CA ASP A 37 -29.33 13.72 26.49
C ASP A 37 -28.09 13.44 25.62
N LYS A 38 -27.14 12.64 26.15
CA LYS A 38 -25.92 12.22 25.42
C LYS A 38 -26.21 11.44 24.12
N TYR A 39 -27.33 10.73 24.07
CA TYR A 39 -27.75 10.00 22.87
C TYR A 39 -28.43 10.94 21.86
N LEU A 40 -29.21 11.90 22.35
CA LEU A 40 -29.83 12.94 21.51
C LEU A 40 -28.78 13.85 20.87
N ASP A 41 -27.69 14.16 21.57
CA ASP A 41 -26.56 14.92 21.01
C ASP A 41 -25.91 14.17 19.84
N LYS A 42 -25.65 12.86 19.99
CA LYS A 42 -25.14 12.01 18.90
C LYS A 42 -26.06 11.98 17.67
N VAL A 43 -27.37 11.97 17.89
CA VAL A 43 -28.38 12.06 16.82
C VAL A 43 -28.27 13.38 16.08
N SER A 44 -28.21 14.48 16.82
CA SER A 44 -28.08 15.81 16.25
C SER A 44 -26.79 15.92 15.42
N ASP A 45 -25.67 15.46 15.94
CA ASP A 45 -24.37 15.47 15.25
C ASP A 45 -24.39 14.64 13.97
N TRP A 46 -24.98 13.44 14.02
CA TRP A 46 -25.14 12.58 12.85
C TRP A 46 -26.02 13.23 11.78
N VAL A 47 -27.18 13.77 12.15
CA VAL A 47 -28.10 14.44 11.20
C VAL A 47 -27.41 15.64 10.56
N GLN A 48 -26.68 16.44 11.35
CA GLN A 48 -25.91 17.57 10.82
C GLN A 48 -24.81 17.12 9.88
N GLY A 49 -24.05 16.09 10.23
CA GLY A 49 -22.99 15.52 9.39
C GLY A 49 -23.51 14.96 8.07
N ASN A 50 -24.56 14.14 8.14
CA ASN A 50 -25.22 13.57 6.97
C ASN A 50 -25.79 14.67 6.06
N THR A 51 -26.45 15.69 6.62
CA THR A 51 -26.99 16.82 5.84
C THR A 51 -25.88 17.62 5.15
N LYS A 52 -24.77 17.91 5.86
CA LYS A 52 -23.61 18.60 5.28
C LYS A 52 -23.01 17.79 4.13
N ALA A 53 -22.80 16.49 4.32
CA ALA A 53 -22.27 15.62 3.28
C ALA A 53 -23.20 15.51 2.07
N ALA A 54 -24.50 15.30 2.29
CA ALA A 54 -25.51 15.25 1.23
C ALA A 54 -25.54 16.55 0.41
N ASN A 55 -25.50 17.70 1.09
CA ASN A 55 -25.43 19.00 0.43
C ASN A 55 -24.15 19.18 -0.39
N MET A 56 -22.99 18.74 0.13
CA MET A 56 -21.73 18.78 -0.63
C MET A 56 -21.80 17.89 -1.88
N ILE A 57 -22.36 16.68 -1.78
CA ILE A 57 -22.53 15.78 -2.92
C ILE A 57 -23.43 16.44 -3.97
N MET A 58 -24.61 16.93 -3.56
CA MET A 58 -25.57 17.59 -4.47
C MET A 58 -24.93 18.80 -5.16
N PHE A 59 -24.29 19.68 -4.40
CA PHE A 59 -23.71 20.93 -4.92
C PHE A 59 -22.59 20.71 -5.93
N ASN A 60 -21.77 19.66 -5.74
CA ASN A 60 -20.65 19.38 -6.64
C ASN A 60 -21.03 18.54 -7.88
N CYS A 61 -22.26 18.01 -7.92
CA CYS A 61 -22.74 17.24 -9.07
C CYS A 61 -23.30 18.14 -10.18
N ALA A 62 -23.05 17.78 -11.43
CA ALA A 62 -23.74 18.39 -12.57
C ALA A 62 -25.23 18.02 -12.57
N LEU A 63 -26.08 18.81 -13.24
CA LEU A 63 -27.55 18.65 -13.25
C LEU A 63 -28.02 17.22 -13.60
N GLY A 64 -27.34 16.54 -14.53
CA GLY A 64 -27.63 15.15 -14.87
C GLY A 64 -27.41 14.19 -13.69
N SER A 65 -26.26 14.30 -13.03
CA SER A 65 -25.92 13.49 -11.85
C SER A 65 -26.77 13.83 -10.63
N GLN A 66 -27.19 15.10 -10.48
CA GLN A 66 -28.13 15.50 -9.43
C GLN A 66 -29.48 14.78 -9.56
N SER A 67 -29.96 14.57 -10.79
CA SER A 67 -31.23 13.87 -11.02
C SER A 67 -31.21 12.40 -10.57
N VAL A 68 -30.03 11.78 -10.58
CA VAL A 68 -29.79 10.40 -10.10
C VAL A 68 -29.93 10.34 -8.58
N ILE A 69 -29.44 11.36 -7.87
CA ILE A 69 -29.34 11.36 -6.40
C ILE A 69 -30.48 12.10 -5.68
N ALA A 70 -31.36 12.78 -6.42
CA ALA A 70 -32.38 13.69 -5.87
C ALA A 70 -33.39 13.04 -4.91
N ASN A 71 -33.63 11.72 -5.03
CA ASN A 71 -34.64 11.01 -4.26
C ASN A 71 -34.09 10.29 -3.02
N TYR A 72 -32.82 10.46 -2.71
CA TYR A 72 -32.17 9.79 -1.59
C TYR A 72 -32.05 10.71 -0.35
N ASN A 73 -32.27 10.13 0.83
CA ASN A 73 -32.37 10.88 2.09
C ASN A 73 -31.08 10.88 2.92
N SER A 74 -30.08 10.10 2.50
CA SER A 74 -28.77 10.04 3.16
C SER A 74 -27.65 10.28 2.17
N ALA A 75 -26.57 10.89 2.64
CA ALA A 75 -25.37 11.11 1.85
C ALA A 75 -24.78 9.78 1.35
N ALA A 76 -24.90 8.72 2.15
CA ALA A 76 -24.46 7.38 1.79
C ALA A 76 -25.25 6.83 0.61
N ASP A 77 -26.58 6.95 0.62
CA ASP A 77 -27.42 6.48 -0.48
C ASP A 77 -27.19 7.29 -1.76
N MET A 78 -27.02 8.61 -1.64
CA MET A 78 -26.66 9.48 -2.76
C MET A 78 -25.32 9.05 -3.38
N TRP A 79 -24.31 8.76 -2.55
CA TRP A 79 -23.02 8.29 -3.03
C TRP A 79 -23.12 6.95 -3.76
N ASN A 80 -23.83 5.98 -3.17
CA ASN A 80 -24.03 4.66 -3.76
C ASN A 80 -24.73 4.74 -5.13
N ALA A 81 -25.72 5.63 -5.28
CA ALA A 81 -26.42 5.80 -6.55
C ALA A 81 -25.51 6.38 -7.65
N LEU A 82 -24.60 7.30 -7.30
CA LEU A 82 -23.58 7.80 -8.24
C LEU A 82 -22.61 6.69 -8.63
N GLU A 83 -22.13 5.92 -7.65
CA GLU A 83 -21.20 4.81 -7.87
C GLU A 83 -21.80 3.78 -8.85
N GLN A 84 -23.04 3.34 -8.61
CA GLN A 84 -23.74 2.40 -9.49
C GLN A 84 -23.95 2.95 -10.91
N THR A 85 -24.23 4.25 -11.03
CA THR A 85 -24.56 4.87 -12.32
C THR A 85 -23.31 5.07 -13.18
N TYR A 86 -22.15 5.35 -12.57
CA TYR A 86 -20.98 5.80 -13.31
C TYR A 86 -19.77 4.87 -13.25
N GLU A 87 -19.61 4.05 -12.21
CA GLU A 87 -18.45 3.14 -12.11
C GLU A 87 -18.68 1.80 -12.81
N GLY A 88 -19.94 1.47 -13.11
CA GLY A 88 -20.32 0.17 -13.69
C GLY A 88 -20.12 -0.98 -12.69
N THR A 89 -20.70 -2.14 -12.99
CA THR A 89 -20.65 -3.30 -12.09
C THR A 89 -20.20 -4.57 -12.82
N GLY A 90 -19.74 -5.56 -12.06
CA GLY A 90 -19.45 -6.91 -12.55
C GLY A 90 -17.97 -7.19 -12.83
N ILE A 91 -17.73 -8.39 -13.39
CA ILE A 91 -16.40 -9.02 -13.48
C ILE A 91 -15.36 -8.21 -14.27
N VAL A 92 -15.81 -7.41 -15.24
CA VAL A 92 -14.92 -6.57 -16.05
C VAL A 92 -14.31 -5.45 -15.19
N VAL A 93 -15.11 -4.84 -14.32
CA VAL A 93 -14.66 -3.79 -13.39
C VAL A 93 -13.73 -4.39 -12.33
N GLN A 94 -14.08 -5.56 -11.79
CA GLN A 94 -13.21 -6.31 -10.88
C GLN A 94 -11.83 -6.58 -11.48
N HIS A 95 -11.80 -7.10 -12.71
CA HIS A 95 -10.56 -7.38 -13.43
C HIS A 95 -9.75 -6.10 -13.67
N GLN A 96 -10.40 -4.99 -14.04
CA GLN A 96 -9.70 -3.71 -14.21
C GLN A 96 -9.10 -3.20 -12.90
N GLN A 97 -9.82 -3.26 -11.78
CA GLN A 97 -9.29 -2.85 -10.48
C GLN A 97 -8.16 -3.77 -10.00
N LEU A 98 -8.25 -5.07 -10.32
CA LEU A 98 -7.17 -6.01 -10.03
C LEU A 98 -5.90 -5.65 -10.80
N ILE A 99 -6.01 -5.38 -12.11
CA ILE A 99 -4.89 -4.91 -12.93
C ILE A 99 -4.30 -3.65 -12.32
N ASN A 100 -5.12 -2.64 -12.05
CA ASN A 100 -4.68 -1.38 -11.45
C ASN A 100 -3.89 -1.62 -10.16
N PHE A 101 -4.38 -2.53 -9.30
CA PHE A 101 -3.73 -2.86 -8.03
C PHE A 101 -2.37 -3.52 -8.21
N VAL A 102 -2.26 -4.52 -9.11
CA VAL A 102 -0.99 -5.25 -9.31
C VAL A 102 0.03 -4.47 -10.13
N SER A 103 -0.42 -3.50 -10.94
CA SER A 103 0.43 -2.73 -11.83
C SER A 103 0.88 -1.38 -11.28
N MET A 104 0.48 -1.02 -10.05
CA MET A 104 0.89 0.26 -9.45
C MET A 104 2.41 0.38 -9.37
N LYS A 105 2.94 1.53 -9.77
CA LYS A 105 4.36 1.88 -9.66
C LYS A 105 4.51 3.18 -8.90
N TYR A 106 5.56 3.28 -8.11
CA TYR A 106 5.89 4.53 -7.42
C TYR A 106 6.17 5.68 -8.40
N ASP A 107 6.78 5.39 -9.54
CA ASP A 107 7.22 6.40 -10.52
C ASP A 107 6.08 7.17 -11.18
N ASP A 108 4.84 6.69 -11.09
CA ASP A 108 3.65 7.36 -11.60
C ASP A 108 3.16 8.50 -10.67
N TYR A 109 3.85 8.75 -9.56
CA TYR A 109 3.44 9.69 -8.52
C TYR A 109 4.58 10.65 -8.15
N ASP A 110 4.21 11.91 -7.84
CA ASP A 110 5.17 12.97 -7.52
C ASP A 110 5.93 12.71 -6.21
N ASP A 111 5.25 12.13 -5.23
CA ASP A 111 5.79 11.90 -3.89
C ASP A 111 5.21 10.66 -3.20
N LEU A 112 5.91 10.24 -2.14
CA LEU A 112 5.58 9.05 -1.36
C LEU A 112 4.21 9.10 -0.69
N SER A 113 3.76 10.26 -0.20
CA SER A 113 2.44 10.40 0.41
C SER A 113 1.35 10.22 -0.63
N SER A 114 1.50 10.88 -1.78
CA SER A 114 0.57 10.76 -2.92
C SER A 114 0.46 9.32 -3.42
N PHE A 115 1.60 8.62 -3.54
CA PHE A 115 1.62 7.19 -3.85
C PHE A 115 0.91 6.33 -2.80
N ILE A 116 1.21 6.52 -1.50
CA ILE A 116 0.60 5.73 -0.42
C ILE A 116 -0.92 5.91 -0.39
N ILE A 117 -1.40 7.14 -0.55
CA ILE A 117 -2.83 7.45 -0.62
C ILE A 117 -3.47 6.72 -1.80
N ALA A 118 -2.87 6.84 -2.99
CA ALA A 118 -3.36 6.17 -4.18
C ALA A 118 -3.37 4.64 -4.00
N PHE A 119 -2.33 4.07 -3.41
CA PHE A 119 -2.22 2.63 -3.16
C PHE A 119 -3.30 2.11 -2.21
N LYS A 120 -3.55 2.83 -1.11
CA LYS A 120 -4.65 2.51 -0.18
C LYS A 120 -6.01 2.58 -0.87
N ASN A 121 -6.23 3.61 -1.68
CA ASN A 121 -7.48 3.77 -2.42
C ASN A 121 -7.71 2.63 -3.42
N THR A 122 -6.66 2.12 -4.08
CA THR A 122 -6.78 1.01 -5.01
C THR A 122 -7.15 -0.31 -4.30
N ILE A 123 -6.59 -0.57 -3.11
CA ILE A 123 -7.01 -1.71 -2.27
C ILE A 123 -8.49 -1.60 -1.93
N GLN A 124 -8.92 -0.42 -1.49
CA GLN A 124 -10.31 -0.16 -1.14
C GLN A 124 -11.23 -0.39 -2.34
N ARG A 125 -10.91 0.21 -3.50
CA ARG A 125 -11.69 0.06 -4.73
C ARG A 125 -11.79 -1.39 -5.18
N LEU A 126 -10.68 -2.11 -5.20
CA LEU A 126 -10.69 -3.53 -5.53
C LEU A 126 -11.60 -4.29 -4.56
N SER A 127 -11.50 -4.01 -3.27
CA SER A 127 -12.35 -4.67 -2.29
C SER A 127 -13.84 -4.33 -2.41
N GLN A 128 -14.19 -3.16 -2.94
CA GLN A 128 -15.59 -2.75 -3.16
C GLN A 128 -16.21 -3.48 -4.35
N VAL A 129 -15.43 -3.72 -5.40
CA VAL A 129 -15.95 -4.33 -6.62
C VAL A 129 -15.97 -5.86 -6.56
N MET A 130 -15.19 -6.48 -5.66
CA MET A 130 -15.12 -7.94 -5.49
C MET A 130 -16.43 -8.52 -4.95
N ASP A 131 -16.74 -9.75 -5.38
CA ASP A 131 -17.92 -10.48 -4.89
C ASP A 131 -17.79 -10.80 -3.39
N ASN A 132 -18.93 -10.95 -2.71
CA ASN A 132 -18.97 -11.09 -1.24
C ASN A 132 -18.14 -12.26 -0.69
N ASP A 133 -17.92 -13.32 -1.48
CA ASP A 133 -17.15 -14.49 -1.10
C ASP A 133 -15.65 -14.33 -1.38
N ASP A 134 -15.30 -13.44 -2.30
CA ASP A 134 -13.93 -13.14 -2.64
C ASP A 134 -13.33 -12.13 -1.66
N LYS A 135 -12.06 -12.33 -1.34
CA LYS A 135 -11.30 -11.42 -0.48
C LYS A 135 -9.91 -11.24 -1.06
N ILE A 136 -9.40 -10.02 -0.98
CA ILE A 136 -7.99 -9.76 -1.23
C ILE A 136 -7.18 -10.60 -0.21
N PRO A 137 -6.28 -11.48 -0.66
CA PRO A 137 -5.46 -12.24 0.26
C PRO A 137 -4.67 -11.30 1.19
N PRO A 138 -4.65 -11.54 2.52
CA PRO A 138 -4.12 -10.56 3.49
C PRO A 138 -2.65 -10.15 3.27
N TYR A 139 -1.87 -11.00 2.60
CA TYR A 139 -0.45 -10.75 2.31
C TYR A 139 -0.22 -9.96 1.02
N TRP A 140 -1.22 -9.85 0.12
CA TRP A 140 -1.08 -9.16 -1.16
C TRP A 140 -0.75 -7.67 -1.00
N PRO A 141 -1.48 -6.88 -0.19
CA PRO A 141 -1.18 -5.46 -0.03
C PRO A 141 0.27 -5.20 0.36
N ALA A 142 0.78 -5.94 1.35
CA ALA A 142 2.15 -5.80 1.82
C ALA A 142 3.18 -6.21 0.74
N MET A 143 2.94 -7.31 0.02
CA MET A 143 3.85 -7.80 -1.02
C MET A 143 3.89 -6.85 -2.23
N LEU A 144 2.72 -6.42 -2.71
CA LEU A 144 2.61 -5.53 -3.87
C LEU A 144 3.12 -4.13 -3.55
N PHE A 145 2.92 -3.63 -2.34
CA PHE A 145 3.48 -2.35 -1.90
C PHE A 145 5.01 -2.35 -1.97
N VAL A 146 5.64 -3.43 -1.48
CA VAL A 146 7.10 -3.60 -1.56
C VAL A 146 7.57 -3.69 -3.02
N ASN A 147 6.80 -4.36 -3.88
CA ASN A 147 7.13 -4.47 -5.30
C ASN A 147 7.04 -3.12 -6.02
N ALA A 148 5.99 -2.35 -5.77
CA ALA A 148 5.75 -1.04 -6.39
C ALA A 148 6.82 0.01 -6.05
N LEU A 149 7.49 -0.16 -4.90
CA LEU A 149 8.57 0.71 -4.42
C LEU A 149 9.98 0.16 -4.74
N HIS A 150 10.08 -1.00 -5.38
CA HIS A 150 11.36 -1.70 -5.55
C HIS A 150 12.39 -0.86 -6.30
N ASP A 151 11.98 -0.23 -7.39
CA ASP A 151 12.90 0.50 -8.28
C ASP A 151 13.47 1.75 -7.57
N LYS A 152 12.63 2.44 -6.80
CA LYS A 152 13.04 3.65 -6.05
C LYS A 152 13.82 3.32 -4.76
N PHE A 153 13.46 2.23 -4.08
CA PHE A 153 14.03 1.84 -2.78
C PHE A 153 14.48 0.37 -2.78
N PRO A 154 15.48 -0.01 -3.60
CA PRO A 154 15.81 -1.41 -3.85
C PRO A 154 16.32 -2.15 -2.61
N ILE A 155 17.21 -1.52 -1.83
CA ILE A 155 17.77 -2.11 -0.59
C ILE A 155 16.67 -2.33 0.45
N TRP A 156 15.79 -1.33 0.61
CA TRP A 156 14.64 -1.44 1.51
C TRP A 156 13.70 -2.56 1.06
N ALA A 157 13.37 -2.61 -0.23
CA ALA A 157 12.45 -3.61 -0.77
C ALA A 157 12.99 -5.04 -0.58
N ASP A 158 14.29 -5.28 -0.81
CA ASP A 158 14.92 -6.57 -0.54
C ASP A 158 14.85 -6.95 0.96
N ARG A 159 15.11 -5.98 1.85
CA ARG A 159 14.97 -6.18 3.31
C ARG A 159 13.55 -6.62 3.67
N GLN A 160 12.52 -5.97 3.11
CA GLN A 160 11.13 -6.32 3.41
C GLN A 160 10.71 -7.64 2.77
N ARG A 161 11.15 -7.96 1.54
CA ARG A 161 10.91 -9.27 0.92
C ARG A 161 11.47 -10.40 1.76
N ASN A 162 12.66 -10.23 2.33
CA ASN A 162 13.24 -11.23 3.24
C ASN A 162 12.42 -11.41 4.52
N ARG A 163 11.87 -10.32 5.08
CA ARG A 163 10.93 -10.40 6.23
C ARG A 163 9.63 -11.10 5.86
N GLN A 164 9.12 -10.90 4.66
CA GLN A 164 7.89 -11.53 4.17
C GLN A 164 8.04 -13.03 3.88
N ARG A 165 9.28 -13.51 3.65
CA ARG A 165 9.59 -14.96 3.49
C ARG A 165 9.48 -15.76 4.79
N ASP A 166 9.31 -15.09 5.94
CA ASP A 166 9.17 -15.79 7.22
C ASP A 166 7.97 -16.75 7.18
N LYS A 167 8.21 -17.98 7.66
CA LYS A 167 7.20 -19.03 7.79
C LYS A 167 6.23 -18.71 8.93
N ILE A 168 6.66 -17.90 9.90
CA ILE A 168 5.83 -17.43 11.00
C ILE A 168 5.04 -16.21 10.53
N THR A 169 3.74 -16.39 10.31
CA THR A 169 2.84 -15.36 9.74
C THR A 169 2.77 -14.09 10.60
N ILE A 170 2.90 -14.22 11.93
CA ILE A 170 2.86 -13.11 12.89
C ILE A 170 4.03 -12.13 12.68
N ASN A 171 5.17 -12.61 12.16
CA ASN A 171 6.35 -11.78 11.94
C ASN A 171 6.32 -11.03 10.61
N ARG A 172 5.33 -11.31 9.75
CA ARG A 172 5.22 -10.64 8.45
C ARG A 172 4.79 -9.19 8.67
N PRO A 173 5.47 -8.22 8.05
CA PRO A 173 5.11 -6.83 8.22
C PRO A 173 3.73 -6.56 7.59
N SER A 174 2.86 -5.89 8.35
CA SER A 174 1.60 -5.35 7.82
C SER A 174 1.88 -4.18 6.87
N LEU A 175 0.87 -3.77 6.09
CA LEU A 175 0.98 -2.60 5.22
C LEU A 175 1.34 -1.33 6.03
N GLU A 176 0.71 -1.12 7.19
CA GLU A 176 1.01 0.04 8.04
C GLU A 176 2.44 0.02 8.59
N ASN A 177 2.96 -1.16 8.95
CA ASN A 177 4.36 -1.30 9.37
C ASN A 177 5.32 -0.92 8.23
N LEU A 178 5.00 -1.31 7.00
CA LEU A 178 5.79 -0.97 5.82
C LEU A 178 5.74 0.52 5.50
N ILE A 179 4.56 1.14 5.62
CA ILE A 179 4.35 2.58 5.43
C ILE A 179 5.18 3.39 6.44
N ALA A 180 5.16 3.00 7.71
CA ALA A 180 5.99 3.65 8.73
C ALA A 180 7.49 3.51 8.42
N ASP A 181 7.94 2.30 8.08
CA ASP A 181 9.36 2.02 7.79
C ASP A 181 9.87 2.76 6.54
N ILE A 182 9.06 2.88 5.49
CA ILE A 182 9.46 3.59 4.26
C ILE A 182 9.53 5.10 4.46
N HIS A 183 8.70 5.70 5.31
CA HIS A 183 8.83 7.12 5.66
C HIS A 183 10.16 7.41 6.38
N ASP A 184 10.62 6.51 7.24
CA ASP A 184 11.93 6.63 7.88
C ASP A 184 13.08 6.44 6.88
N GLU A 185 12.96 5.47 5.99
CA GLU A 185 13.95 5.22 4.94
C GLU A 185 14.05 6.41 3.99
N ALA A 186 12.94 6.97 3.52
CA ALA A 186 12.90 8.12 2.62
C ALA A 186 13.57 9.36 3.24
N ARG A 187 13.40 9.57 4.55
CA ARG A 187 14.10 10.64 5.31
C ARG A 187 15.61 10.43 5.32
N ARG A 188 16.08 9.18 5.51
CA ARG A 188 17.51 8.85 5.48
C ARG A 188 18.10 9.01 4.09
N THR A 189 17.42 8.54 3.05
CA THR A 189 17.88 8.66 1.66
C THR A 189 18.05 10.12 1.24
N ASN A 190 17.11 11.00 1.63
CA ASN A 190 17.21 12.43 1.34
C ASN A 190 18.38 13.09 2.10
N THR A 191 18.65 12.65 3.33
CA THR A 191 19.80 13.11 4.12
C THR A 191 21.13 12.67 3.51
N ILE A 192 21.20 11.44 3.03
CA ILE A 192 22.36 10.86 2.35
C ILE A 192 22.63 11.57 1.00
N LEU A 193 21.59 11.87 0.22
CA LEU A 193 21.68 12.67 -1.01
C LEU A 193 22.11 14.13 -0.76
N ARG A 194 22.08 14.63 0.47
CA ARG A 194 22.61 15.96 0.81
C ARG A 194 24.07 15.94 1.27
N SER A 195 24.62 14.75 1.51
CA SER A 195 26.02 14.57 1.90
C SER A 195 26.84 14.06 0.71
N ASP A 196 27.80 14.86 0.25
CA ASP A 196 28.67 14.49 -0.89
C ASP A 196 29.50 13.23 -0.60
N THR A 197 29.87 13.01 0.66
CA THR A 197 30.57 11.80 1.11
C THR A 197 29.70 10.55 1.03
N ALA A 198 28.40 10.67 1.32
CA ALA A 198 27.47 9.55 1.31
C ALA A 198 26.96 9.24 -0.11
N LYS A 199 26.83 10.26 -0.97
CA LYS A 199 26.66 10.08 -2.43
C LYS A 199 27.80 9.25 -3.04
N ALA A 200 29.05 9.54 -2.68
CA ALA A 200 30.20 8.80 -3.19
C ALA A 200 30.18 7.31 -2.79
N LEU A 201 29.59 6.95 -1.65
CA LEU A 201 29.43 5.55 -1.22
C LEU A 201 28.32 4.81 -1.98
N LEU A 202 27.25 5.49 -2.39
CA LEU A 202 26.15 4.90 -3.16
C LEU A 202 26.47 4.76 -4.65
N ILE A 203 27.21 5.71 -5.26
CA ILE A 203 27.68 5.61 -6.65
C ILE A 203 28.63 4.41 -6.82
N ASN A 204 29.39 4.06 -5.77
CA ASN A 204 30.21 2.84 -5.75
C ASN A 204 29.41 1.53 -5.60
N GLY A 205 28.08 1.60 -5.46
CA GLY A 205 27.19 0.46 -5.30
C GLY A 205 26.60 -0.09 -6.60
N GLU A 206 26.53 0.72 -7.67
CA GLU A 206 25.84 0.32 -8.92
C GLU A 206 26.70 -0.51 -9.89
N ASP A 207 28.00 -0.65 -9.67
CA ASP A 207 28.90 -1.44 -10.53
C ASP A 207 29.45 -2.71 -9.87
N LYS A 208 28.59 -3.48 -9.18
CA LYS A 208 28.92 -4.89 -8.86
C LYS A 208 28.05 -5.84 -9.65
N TYR A 209 28.19 -5.75 -10.97
CA TYR A 209 27.99 -6.89 -11.85
C TYR A 209 28.74 -8.09 -11.23
N ARG A 210 28.00 -9.17 -10.96
CA ARG A 210 28.53 -10.41 -10.40
C ARG A 210 29.68 -10.91 -11.30
N ASN A 211 30.92 -10.62 -10.92
CA ASN A 211 32.07 -11.33 -11.46
C ASN A 211 32.01 -12.76 -10.88
N SER A 212 31.42 -13.68 -11.64
CA SER A 212 31.70 -15.10 -11.51
C SER A 212 33.22 -15.24 -11.46
N ALA A 213 33.75 -15.63 -10.30
CA ALA A 213 35.18 -15.61 -10.02
C ALA A 213 35.96 -16.40 -11.08
N LYS A 214 36.56 -15.69 -12.05
CA LYS A 214 37.58 -16.27 -12.92
C LYS A 214 38.78 -16.57 -12.04
N ARG A 215 39.06 -17.86 -11.83
CA ARG A 215 40.28 -18.29 -11.16
C ARG A 215 41.48 -17.78 -11.95
N CYS A 216 42.57 -17.48 -11.27
CA CYS A 216 43.82 -17.19 -11.97
C CYS A 216 44.26 -18.43 -12.76
N ASP A 217 44.45 -18.30 -14.07
CA ASP A 217 44.86 -19.42 -14.94
C ASP A 217 46.27 -19.93 -14.61
N THR A 218 47.11 -19.08 -14.01
CA THR A 218 48.52 -19.37 -13.70
C THR A 218 48.71 -20.16 -12.41
N CYS A 219 47.98 -19.82 -11.34
CA CYS A 219 48.15 -20.44 -10.02
C CYS A 219 46.86 -21.06 -9.47
N ASN A 220 45.80 -21.07 -10.28
CA ASN A 220 44.47 -21.60 -9.95
C ASN A 220 43.83 -21.01 -8.69
N SER A 221 44.35 -19.88 -8.20
CA SER A 221 43.82 -19.20 -7.01
C SER A 221 42.48 -18.53 -7.31
N ARG A 222 41.59 -18.56 -6.32
CA ARG A 222 40.31 -17.82 -6.35
C ARG A 222 40.43 -16.40 -5.81
N HIS A 223 41.59 -16.04 -5.24
CA HIS A 223 41.79 -14.79 -4.52
C HIS A 223 42.30 -13.64 -5.39
N HIS A 224 42.67 -13.91 -6.65
CA HIS A 224 43.08 -12.90 -7.62
C HIS A 224 42.86 -13.40 -9.05
N VAL A 225 42.82 -12.47 -10.01
CA VAL A 225 42.72 -12.77 -11.45
C VAL A 225 44.11 -12.91 -12.07
N THR A 226 44.21 -13.56 -13.24
CA THR A 226 45.50 -13.86 -13.93
C THR A 226 46.41 -12.63 -14.10
N LYS A 227 45.85 -11.43 -14.30
CA LYS A 227 46.59 -10.16 -14.43
C LYS A 227 47.27 -9.69 -13.14
N ASP A 228 46.83 -10.17 -11.98
CA ASP A 228 47.36 -9.80 -10.67
C ASP A 228 48.16 -10.95 -10.03
N CYS A 229 48.43 -12.01 -10.79
CA CYS A 229 49.21 -13.12 -10.29
C CYS A 229 50.67 -12.72 -10.11
N LEU A 230 51.20 -12.90 -8.89
CA LEU A 230 52.60 -12.67 -8.55
C LEU A 230 53.56 -13.63 -9.29
N HIS A 231 53.06 -14.77 -9.76
CA HIS A 231 53.85 -15.70 -10.57
C HIS A 231 54.14 -15.14 -11.99
N ASN A 232 53.20 -14.38 -12.55
CA ASN A 232 53.31 -13.82 -13.90
C ASN A 232 53.69 -12.33 -13.93
N ASN A 233 53.72 -11.65 -12.78
CA ASN A 233 54.09 -10.24 -12.67
C ASN A 233 55.28 -10.06 -11.71
N PRO A 234 56.53 -10.14 -12.22
CA PRO A 234 57.73 -9.99 -11.40
C PRO A 234 57.83 -8.62 -10.71
N GLU A 235 57.31 -7.56 -11.33
CA GLU A 235 57.27 -6.21 -10.72
C GLU A 235 56.37 -6.15 -9.49
N LYS A 236 55.17 -6.76 -9.58
CA LYS A 236 54.22 -6.83 -8.45
C LYS A 236 54.73 -7.75 -7.35
N ARG A 237 55.42 -8.83 -7.72
CA ARG A 237 56.10 -9.71 -6.77
C ARG A 237 57.13 -8.93 -5.97
N LYS A 238 58.04 -8.23 -6.64
CA LYS A 238 59.06 -7.39 -5.97
C LYS A 238 58.43 -6.36 -5.03
N ALA A 239 57.40 -5.66 -5.47
CA ALA A 239 56.69 -4.69 -4.62
C ALA A 239 55.98 -5.33 -3.40
N TRP A 240 55.54 -6.58 -3.50
CA TRP A 240 54.95 -7.33 -2.38
C TRP A 240 56.03 -7.86 -1.42
N GLU A 241 57.16 -8.35 -1.95
CA GLU A 241 58.32 -8.78 -1.16
C GLU A 241 58.91 -7.59 -0.39
N ASP A 242 59.05 -6.43 -1.03
CA ASP A 242 59.51 -5.18 -0.40
C ASP A 242 58.57 -4.71 0.73
N LYS A 243 57.26 -4.93 0.59
CA LYS A 243 56.26 -4.55 1.61
C LYS A 243 56.14 -5.54 2.76
N THR A 244 56.35 -6.82 2.51
CA THR A 244 56.05 -7.88 3.50
C THR A 244 57.29 -8.55 4.08
N GLY A 245 58.47 -8.33 3.48
CA GLY A 245 59.74 -8.94 3.88
C GLY A 245 59.82 -10.46 3.64
N LYS A 246 58.82 -11.05 2.97
CA LYS A 246 58.75 -12.48 2.65
C LYS A 246 59.18 -12.69 1.19
N LYS A 247 59.99 -13.72 0.93
CA LYS A 247 60.46 -14.12 -0.41
C LYS A 247 59.70 -15.34 -0.94
#